data_AF-A0A4Q4YX62-F1
#
_entry.id   AF-A0A4Q4YX62-F1
#
_cell.length_a   1.000
_cell.length_b   1.000
_cell.length_c   1.000
_cell.angle_alpha   90.00
_cell.angle_beta   90.00
_cell.angle_gamma   90.00
#
_symmetry.space_group_name_H-M   'P 1'
#
loop_
_entity.id
_entity.type
_entity.pdbx_description
1 polymer ?
#
loop_
_entity_poly.entity_id
_entity_poly.type
_entity_poly.pdbx_seq_one_letter_code
_entity_poly.pdbx_strand_id
1 'polypeptide(L)'
;MRTAFTTAAAALVLAAGVAIATDCACSPGAIDVLLGQPCCLLTRTTRTTSTCCTEKETSPLTVSKKVNLQCGHNYGDDSNDVEDGVEFDVVECPTGYGIGDCFHVKITVAAGAVIDDMHLQISDDPITVNTGLGNAPWIDKVYCDGILGECWVPIDYIQNLFPANGLCGKTINVAAGVGINGATCFQQGTRISPTGNWFSYTTVTFECSNVCAKSCYCPIGKWCNMGTAYGYAEGKATTFNPTLVNGGATGCKKWGWYYKVSSADLAGAGLTGDLRVGAGGNDVLKSTDVGDFSAKLSGTTLTVKYDLTSGYDLGEVHVYASCSAPTSCAPGSWAAYNSDKSGLDLSATTDRTFDQTIMVPKCGTYYLIFHGAINNRIPGDICPTRIV
;
A
#
# COMPACT_ATOMS: atom_id res chain seq x y z
N MET A 1 -21.31 32.56 39.02
CA MET A 1 -20.17 32.82 38.11
C MET A 1 -19.90 31.65 37.16
N ARG A 2 -20.87 31.21 36.35
CA ARG A 2 -20.67 30.20 35.29
C ARG A 2 -21.44 30.47 33.98
N THR A 3 -22.11 31.61 33.88
CA THR A 3 -22.97 31.98 32.74
C THR A 3 -22.44 33.17 31.93
N ALA A 4 -21.25 33.69 32.25
CA ALA A 4 -20.66 34.86 31.58
C ALA A 4 -19.49 34.53 30.63
N PHE A 5 -19.08 33.26 30.52
CA PHE A 5 -17.94 32.86 29.68
C PHE A 5 -18.33 32.30 28.30
N THR A 6 -19.61 32.02 28.04
CA THR A 6 -20.07 31.48 26.75
C THR A 6 -20.39 32.56 25.71
N THR A 7 -20.66 33.80 26.12
CA THR A 7 -21.01 34.88 25.18
C THR A 7 -19.81 35.62 24.60
N ALA A 8 -18.67 35.65 25.28
CA ALA A 8 -17.47 36.34 24.78
C ALA A 8 -16.76 35.58 23.64
N ALA A 9 -16.79 34.23 23.64
CA ALA A 9 -16.20 33.43 22.57
C ALA A 9 -17.02 33.47 21.27
N ALA A 10 -18.35 33.60 21.36
CA ALA A 10 -19.22 33.72 20.19
C ALA A 10 -19.09 35.08 19.47
N ALA A 11 -18.82 36.16 20.22
CA ALA A 11 -18.70 37.51 19.66
C ALA A 11 -17.38 37.76 18.90
N LEU A 12 -16.30 37.05 19.22
CA LEU A 12 -15.00 37.25 18.56
C LEU A 12 -14.91 36.56 17.19
N VAL A 13 -15.72 35.52 16.95
CA VAL A 13 -15.74 34.77 15.67
C VAL A 13 -16.54 35.50 14.59
N LEU A 14 -17.52 36.33 14.97
CA LEU A 14 -18.33 37.12 14.04
C LEU A 14 -17.57 38.29 13.38
N ALA A 15 -16.45 38.74 13.95
CA ALA A 15 -15.65 39.83 13.38
C ALA A 15 -14.75 39.38 12.20
N ALA A 16 -14.59 38.07 11.98
CA ALA A 16 -13.69 37.50 10.97
C ALA A 16 -14.43 36.91 9.74
N GLY A 17 -15.75 37.05 9.65
CA GLY A 17 -16.52 36.51 8.51
C GLY A 17 -16.58 34.97 8.45
N VAL A 18 -16.32 34.27 9.57
CA VAL A 18 -16.38 32.81 9.63
C VAL A 18 -17.84 32.39 9.80
N ALA A 19 -18.43 31.82 8.75
CA ALA A 19 -19.75 31.21 8.80
C ALA A 19 -19.66 29.87 9.57
N ILE A 20 -20.41 29.77 10.66
CA ILE A 20 -20.56 28.52 11.43
C ILE A 20 -21.81 27.82 10.86
N ALA A 21 -21.61 26.76 10.08
CA ALA A 21 -22.70 25.92 9.58
C ALA A 21 -22.98 24.81 10.60
N THR A 22 -24.21 24.72 11.10
CA THR A 22 -24.65 23.64 12.00
C THR A 22 -25.26 22.46 11.24
N ASP A 23 -25.46 22.59 9.93
CA ASP A 23 -26.00 21.56 9.04
C ASP A 23 -25.02 21.28 7.88
N CYS A 24 -24.98 20.03 7.40
CA CYS A 24 -23.97 19.45 6.49
C CYS A 24 -23.74 20.15 5.13
N ALA A 25 -24.37 21.29 4.86
CA ALA A 25 -24.08 22.14 3.71
C ALA A 25 -22.96 23.14 4.06
N CYS A 26 -21.73 22.66 4.15
CA CYS A 26 -20.58 23.50 4.46
C CYS A 26 -20.08 24.21 3.20
N SER A 27 -20.10 25.55 3.19
CA SER A 27 -19.50 26.36 2.11
C SER A 27 -17.97 26.18 2.06
N PRO A 28 -17.32 26.32 0.89
CA PRO A 28 -15.87 26.25 0.77
C PRO A 28 -15.17 27.20 1.77
N GLY A 29 -14.32 26.65 2.63
CA GLY A 29 -13.55 27.41 3.63
C GLY A 29 -14.12 27.45 5.05
N ALA A 30 -15.25 26.78 5.34
CA ALA A 30 -15.76 26.67 6.71
C ALA A 30 -15.04 25.58 7.53
N ILE A 31 -15.05 25.71 8.85
CA ILE A 31 -14.46 24.76 9.82
C ILE A 31 -15.61 24.14 10.61
N ASP A 32 -15.64 22.81 10.72
CA ASP A 32 -16.60 22.12 11.59
C ASP A 32 -16.17 22.31 13.05
N VAL A 33 -16.95 23.10 13.78
CA VAL A 33 -16.66 23.50 15.16
C VAL A 33 -16.84 22.33 16.14
N LEU A 34 -17.58 21.28 15.77
CA LEU A 34 -17.82 20.13 16.66
C LEU A 34 -16.60 19.20 16.75
N LEU A 35 -15.77 19.14 15.70
CA LEU A 35 -14.60 18.25 15.62
C LEU A 35 -13.27 19.01 15.47
N GLY A 36 -13.29 20.33 15.25
CA GLY A 36 -12.08 21.14 15.06
C GLY A 36 -11.32 20.81 13.77
N GLN A 37 -12.01 20.22 12.78
CA GLN A 37 -11.43 19.86 11.47
C GLN A 37 -12.01 20.74 10.36
N PRO A 38 -11.21 21.11 9.33
CA PRO A 38 -11.71 21.87 8.19
C PRO A 38 -12.80 21.09 7.46
N CYS A 39 -13.91 21.75 7.09
CA CYS A 39 -15.00 21.10 6.36
C CYS A 39 -14.47 20.51 5.05
N CYS A 40 -14.70 19.20 4.86
CA CYS A 40 -14.23 18.47 3.69
C CYS A 40 -14.87 19.04 2.42
N LEU A 41 -14.06 19.51 1.46
CA LEU A 41 -14.54 19.69 0.09
C LEU A 41 -14.84 18.29 -0.46
N LEU A 42 -16.13 18.00 -0.63
CA LEU A 42 -16.62 16.78 -1.25
C LEU A 42 -16.08 16.69 -2.68
N THR A 43 -14.96 16.01 -2.87
CA THR A 43 -14.50 15.60 -4.19
C THR A 43 -14.84 14.13 -4.33
N ARG A 44 -15.83 13.84 -5.18
CA ARG A 44 -16.21 12.48 -5.58
C ARG A 44 -15.04 11.87 -6.35
N THR A 45 -14.07 11.32 -5.63
CA THR A 45 -12.90 10.66 -6.21
C THR A 45 -13.04 9.15 -6.14
N THR A 46 -12.40 8.50 -7.10
CA THR A 46 -12.58 7.12 -7.53
C THR A 46 -12.49 6.08 -6.41
N ARG A 47 -13.34 5.04 -6.55
CA ARG A 47 -13.51 3.87 -5.67
C ARG A 47 -12.17 3.35 -5.15
N THR A 48 -11.86 3.63 -3.88
CA THR A 48 -10.69 3.05 -3.18
C THR A 48 -11.09 2.61 -1.78
N THR A 49 -10.44 1.56 -1.28
CA THR A 49 -10.59 0.98 0.07
C THR A 49 -9.93 1.84 1.15
N SER A 50 -10.12 3.17 1.08
CA SER A 50 -9.46 4.14 1.95
C SER A 50 -9.92 4.01 3.41
N THR A 51 -8.97 4.04 4.35
CA THR A 51 -9.21 4.07 5.80
C THR A 51 -9.91 5.35 6.28
N CYS A 52 -10.00 6.40 5.45
CA CYS A 52 -10.72 7.64 5.78
C CYS A 52 -12.13 7.69 5.19
N CYS A 53 -12.71 6.53 4.89
CA CYS A 53 -14.05 6.47 4.36
C CYS A 53 -15.08 6.93 5.41
N THR A 54 -15.81 7.99 5.10
CA THR A 54 -16.84 8.55 5.99
C THR A 54 -18.21 7.97 5.68
N GLU A 55 -18.46 7.58 4.43
CA GLU A 55 -19.70 6.93 4.00
C GLU A 55 -19.41 5.77 3.06
N LYS A 56 -19.95 4.60 3.39
CA LYS A 56 -19.81 3.37 2.62
C LYS A 56 -21.10 3.11 1.84
N GLU A 57 -20.96 2.74 0.58
CA GLU A 57 -22.04 2.17 -0.23
C GLU A 57 -21.73 0.71 -0.52
N THR A 58 -22.77 -0.12 -0.67
CA THR A 58 -22.62 -1.49 -1.13
C THR A 58 -22.10 -1.49 -2.56
N SER A 59 -21.00 -2.20 -2.84
CA SER A 59 -20.51 -2.36 -4.21
C SER A 59 -21.55 -3.09 -5.07
N PRO A 60 -21.43 -2.99 -6.40
CA PRO A 60 -22.06 -3.97 -7.29
C PRO A 60 -21.76 -5.39 -6.82
N LEU A 61 -22.71 -6.28 -7.07
CA LEU A 61 -22.57 -7.70 -6.77
C LEU A 61 -21.43 -8.26 -7.62
N THR A 62 -20.57 -9.07 -7.00
CA THR A 62 -19.46 -9.71 -7.71
C THR A 62 -19.41 -11.19 -7.39
N VAL A 63 -18.97 -11.96 -8.39
CA VAL A 63 -18.57 -13.36 -8.25
C VAL A 63 -17.28 -13.48 -9.03
N SER A 64 -16.32 -14.26 -8.52
CA SER A 64 -15.20 -14.73 -9.31
C SER A 64 -14.80 -16.11 -8.83
N LYS A 65 -15.13 -17.13 -9.62
CA LYS A 65 -14.74 -18.51 -9.33
C LYS A 65 -14.44 -19.25 -10.62
N LYS A 66 -13.37 -20.04 -10.60
CA LYS A 66 -13.05 -21.02 -11.66
C LYS A 66 -12.97 -22.41 -11.07
N VAL A 67 -13.42 -23.39 -11.85
CA VAL A 67 -13.29 -24.82 -11.55
C VAL A 67 -12.99 -25.56 -12.85
N ASN A 68 -12.37 -26.73 -12.72
CA ASN A 68 -12.07 -27.55 -13.89
C ASN A 68 -13.35 -28.06 -14.54
N LEU A 69 -13.33 -28.23 -15.86
CA LEU A 69 -14.30 -29.02 -16.59
C LEU A 69 -13.78 -30.47 -16.65
N GLN A 70 -14.61 -31.43 -16.25
CA GLN A 70 -14.28 -32.86 -16.28
C GLN A 70 -15.23 -33.60 -17.22
N CYS A 71 -14.67 -34.38 -18.12
CA CYS A 71 -15.35 -35.13 -19.16
C CYS A 71 -15.29 -36.64 -18.89
N GLY A 72 -16.19 -37.39 -19.52
CA GLY A 72 -16.11 -38.86 -19.54
C GLY A 72 -17.03 -39.59 -18.55
N HIS A 73 -16.83 -40.90 -18.43
CA HIS A 73 -17.67 -41.79 -17.62
C HIS A 73 -17.08 -41.99 -16.22
N ASN A 74 -17.88 -41.74 -15.17
CA ASN A 74 -17.49 -41.94 -13.76
C ASN A 74 -16.22 -41.17 -13.33
N TYR A 75 -16.10 -39.87 -13.65
CA TYR A 75 -15.01 -39.00 -13.16
C TYR A 75 -13.61 -39.39 -13.67
N GLY A 76 -13.52 -40.21 -14.72
CA GLY A 76 -12.24 -40.57 -15.32
C GLY A 76 -11.69 -39.37 -16.08
N ASP A 77 -10.50 -38.91 -15.68
CA ASP A 77 -9.71 -37.93 -16.44
C ASP A 77 -9.58 -38.44 -17.89
N ASP A 78 -10.18 -37.70 -18.82
CA ASP A 78 -10.07 -37.98 -20.24
C ASP A 78 -9.49 -36.79 -21.01
N SER A 79 -9.17 -36.99 -22.29
CA SER A 79 -8.48 -35.99 -23.10
C SER A 79 -9.24 -34.66 -23.28
N ASN A 80 -10.48 -34.58 -22.81
CA ASN A 80 -11.32 -33.38 -22.92
C ASN A 80 -11.46 -32.62 -21.59
N ASP A 81 -10.82 -33.06 -20.51
CA ASP A 81 -10.73 -32.28 -19.28
C ASP A 81 -10.04 -30.94 -19.54
N VAL A 82 -10.58 -29.86 -18.96
CA VAL A 82 -10.04 -28.51 -19.12
C VAL A 82 -9.84 -27.87 -17.75
N GLU A 83 -8.58 -27.58 -17.43
CA GLU A 83 -8.23 -26.81 -16.24
C GLU A 83 -8.87 -25.42 -16.32
N ASP A 84 -9.50 -24.98 -15.22
CA ASP A 84 -10.28 -23.74 -15.16
C ASP A 84 -11.34 -23.61 -16.28
N GLY A 85 -11.82 -24.76 -16.78
CA GLY A 85 -12.76 -24.85 -17.90
C GLY A 85 -14.16 -24.31 -17.59
N VAL A 86 -14.50 -24.04 -16.32
CA VAL A 86 -15.79 -23.43 -15.95
C VAL A 86 -15.56 -22.19 -15.11
N GLU A 87 -16.06 -21.05 -15.60
CA GLU A 87 -15.93 -19.73 -14.97
C GLU A 87 -17.30 -19.20 -14.56
N PHE A 88 -17.35 -18.62 -13.36
CA PHE A 88 -18.52 -17.96 -12.78
C PHE A 88 -18.18 -16.51 -12.45
N ASP A 89 -18.99 -15.58 -12.93
CA ASP A 89 -18.85 -14.15 -12.65
C ASP A 89 -20.21 -13.41 -12.71
N VAL A 90 -20.17 -12.09 -12.51
CA VAL A 90 -21.32 -11.19 -12.68
C VAL A 90 -20.94 -10.16 -13.75
N VAL A 91 -21.72 -10.14 -14.83
CA VAL A 91 -21.48 -9.29 -16.01
C VAL A 91 -22.77 -8.59 -16.42
N GLU A 92 -22.68 -7.57 -17.27
CA GLU A 92 -23.87 -6.97 -17.89
C GLU A 92 -24.57 -8.01 -18.79
N CYS A 93 -25.88 -8.19 -18.63
CA CYS A 93 -26.66 -9.12 -19.42
C CYS A 93 -26.60 -8.75 -20.92
N PRO A 94 -26.26 -9.68 -21.82
CA PRO A 94 -26.35 -9.44 -23.25
C PRO A 94 -27.82 -9.21 -23.69
N THR A 95 -27.99 -8.51 -24.80
CA THR A 95 -29.31 -8.29 -25.41
C THR A 95 -30.04 -9.61 -25.61
N GLY A 96 -31.24 -9.73 -25.02
CA GLY A 96 -32.09 -10.91 -25.13
C GLY A 96 -32.13 -11.77 -23.85
N TYR A 97 -31.19 -11.59 -22.92
CA TYR A 97 -31.12 -12.38 -21.68
C TYR A 97 -31.67 -11.66 -20.45
N GLY A 98 -31.76 -10.33 -20.46
CA GLY A 98 -32.29 -9.53 -19.35
C GLY A 98 -31.91 -8.05 -19.43
N ILE A 99 -32.19 -7.30 -18.36
CA ILE A 99 -31.74 -5.91 -18.17
C ILE A 99 -30.87 -5.87 -16.91
N GLY A 100 -29.72 -5.20 -16.96
CA GLY A 100 -28.82 -5.04 -15.81
C GLY A 100 -27.78 -6.15 -15.74
N ASP A 101 -27.48 -6.61 -14.53
CA ASP A 101 -26.44 -7.61 -14.28
C ASP A 101 -27.00 -9.03 -14.35
N CYS A 102 -26.19 -9.94 -14.91
CA CYS A 102 -26.44 -11.37 -15.02
C CYS A 102 -25.34 -12.14 -14.26
N PHE A 103 -25.74 -13.21 -13.58
CA PHE A 103 -24.83 -14.27 -13.18
C PHE A 103 -24.44 -15.04 -14.45
N HIS A 104 -23.17 -14.96 -14.82
CA HIS A 104 -22.66 -15.59 -16.03
C HIS A 104 -21.87 -16.84 -15.69
N VAL A 105 -22.14 -17.89 -16.48
CA VAL A 105 -21.46 -19.18 -16.42
C VAL A 105 -20.90 -19.46 -17.78
N LYS A 106 -19.58 -19.59 -17.86
CA LYS A 106 -18.88 -19.87 -19.11
C LYS A 106 -18.17 -21.21 -19.04
N ILE A 107 -18.38 -22.05 -20.03
CA ILE A 107 -17.71 -23.34 -20.18
C ILE A 107 -16.78 -23.29 -21.39
N THR A 108 -15.50 -23.50 -21.12
CA THR A 108 -14.43 -23.62 -22.12
C THR A 108 -14.09 -25.09 -22.30
N VAL A 109 -14.09 -25.53 -23.56
CA VAL A 109 -13.81 -26.91 -23.95
C VAL A 109 -12.45 -27.03 -24.64
N ALA A 110 -11.93 -28.25 -24.72
CA ALA A 110 -10.64 -28.51 -25.37
C ALA A 110 -10.63 -28.05 -26.84
N ALA A 111 -9.46 -27.70 -27.37
CA ALA A 111 -9.34 -27.20 -28.74
C ALA A 111 -9.86 -28.24 -29.76
N GLY A 112 -10.79 -27.82 -30.62
CA GLY A 112 -11.41 -28.69 -31.63
C GLY A 112 -12.63 -29.48 -31.13
N ALA A 113 -12.97 -29.39 -29.84
CA ALA A 113 -14.24 -29.85 -29.32
C ALA A 113 -15.39 -28.92 -29.75
N VAL A 114 -16.58 -29.49 -29.94
CA VAL A 114 -17.80 -28.76 -30.27
C VAL A 114 -18.82 -29.02 -29.17
N ILE A 115 -19.38 -27.94 -28.62
CA ILE A 115 -20.47 -28.01 -27.65
C ILE A 115 -21.76 -28.30 -28.42
N ASP A 116 -22.47 -29.36 -28.04
CA ASP A 116 -23.75 -29.73 -28.64
C ASP A 116 -24.96 -29.52 -27.71
N ASP A 117 -24.71 -29.38 -26.41
CA ASP A 117 -25.72 -29.08 -25.41
C ASP A 117 -25.12 -28.33 -24.21
N MET A 118 -25.93 -27.55 -23.49
CA MET A 118 -25.53 -26.86 -22.27
C MET A 118 -26.66 -26.87 -21.24
N HIS A 119 -26.30 -27.15 -19.99
CA HIS A 119 -27.24 -27.26 -18.90
C HIS A 119 -26.76 -26.51 -17.66
N LEU A 120 -27.72 -25.88 -16.97
CA LEU A 120 -27.48 -25.11 -15.76
C LEU A 120 -28.62 -25.30 -14.75
N GLN A 121 -28.23 -25.61 -13.52
CA GLN A 121 -29.09 -25.65 -12.35
C GLN A 121 -28.49 -24.78 -11.23
N ILE A 122 -29.34 -23.98 -10.59
CA ILE A 122 -28.98 -23.13 -9.44
C ILE A 122 -29.94 -23.43 -8.29
N SER A 123 -29.43 -23.61 -7.08
CA SER A 123 -30.21 -23.87 -5.87
C SER A 123 -29.57 -23.21 -4.65
N ASP A 124 -30.35 -22.83 -3.65
CA ASP A 124 -29.86 -22.39 -2.34
C ASP A 124 -29.63 -23.55 -1.37
N ASP A 125 -30.18 -24.73 -1.68
CA ASP A 125 -29.90 -25.99 -0.99
C ASP A 125 -28.90 -26.85 -1.78
N PRO A 126 -28.17 -27.76 -1.12
CA PRO A 126 -27.35 -28.77 -1.79
C PRO A 126 -28.15 -29.53 -2.84
N ILE A 127 -27.61 -29.66 -4.05
CA ILE A 127 -28.26 -30.37 -5.15
C ILE A 127 -28.15 -31.88 -4.89
N THR A 128 -29.27 -32.50 -4.52
CA THR A 128 -29.31 -33.92 -4.08
C THR A 128 -30.04 -34.84 -5.05
N VAL A 129 -30.87 -34.30 -5.96
CA VAL A 129 -31.69 -35.08 -6.90
C VAL A 129 -31.18 -34.92 -8.33
N ASN A 130 -30.92 -36.06 -8.98
CA ASN A 130 -30.54 -36.17 -10.37
C ASN A 130 -31.79 -36.39 -11.21
N THR A 131 -32.48 -35.33 -11.62
CA THR A 131 -33.70 -35.47 -12.44
C THR A 131 -33.41 -35.80 -13.91
N GLY A 132 -32.15 -36.02 -14.27
CA GLY A 132 -31.69 -36.29 -15.64
C GLY A 132 -31.75 -35.04 -16.54
N LEU A 133 -30.91 -35.00 -17.58
CA LEU A 133 -30.94 -33.99 -18.66
C LEU A 133 -32.37 -33.65 -19.10
N GLY A 134 -32.88 -32.49 -18.64
CA GLY A 134 -34.13 -31.90 -19.14
C GLY A 134 -35.40 -31.97 -18.27
N ASN A 135 -35.40 -32.44 -17.01
CA ASN A 135 -36.61 -32.43 -16.17
C ASN A 135 -36.46 -31.51 -14.93
N ALA A 136 -36.97 -30.27 -15.07
CA ALA A 136 -37.40 -29.29 -14.05
C ALA A 136 -36.59 -29.03 -12.75
N PRO A 137 -36.44 -27.76 -12.30
CA PRO A 137 -36.57 -26.48 -13.01
C PRO A 137 -35.19 -26.07 -13.56
N TRP A 138 -34.98 -26.29 -14.84
CA TRP A 138 -33.71 -26.00 -15.48
C TRP A 138 -33.79 -24.59 -16.03
N ILE A 139 -32.76 -23.80 -15.75
CA ILE A 139 -32.66 -22.40 -16.18
C ILE A 139 -32.13 -22.35 -17.63
N ASP A 140 -31.66 -23.49 -18.13
CA ASP A 140 -30.87 -23.66 -19.34
C ASP A 140 -31.56 -23.21 -20.63
N LYS A 141 -32.80 -23.61 -20.88
CA LYS A 141 -33.47 -23.31 -22.16
C LYS A 141 -33.77 -21.82 -22.39
N VAL A 142 -33.76 -21.02 -21.33
CA VAL A 142 -34.10 -19.59 -21.40
C VAL A 142 -32.83 -18.74 -21.36
N TYR A 143 -31.83 -19.17 -20.58
CA TYR A 143 -30.69 -18.33 -20.25
C TYR A 143 -29.35 -18.87 -20.73
N CYS A 144 -29.31 -20.03 -21.39
CA CYS A 144 -28.07 -20.60 -21.92
C CYS A 144 -28.06 -20.68 -23.45
N ASP A 145 -26.89 -20.39 -24.02
CA ASP A 145 -26.57 -20.63 -25.41
C ASP A 145 -25.75 -21.93 -25.50
N GLY A 146 -26.42 -23.00 -25.93
CA GLY A 146 -25.82 -24.33 -26.08
C GLY A 146 -24.71 -24.41 -27.12
N ILE A 147 -24.58 -23.44 -28.03
CA ILE A 147 -23.49 -23.43 -29.03
C ILE A 147 -22.27 -22.72 -28.46
N LEU A 148 -22.48 -21.64 -27.70
CA LEU A 148 -21.39 -20.87 -27.09
C LEU A 148 -20.86 -21.49 -25.80
N GLY A 149 -21.65 -22.34 -25.13
CA GLY A 149 -21.30 -22.85 -23.81
C GLY A 149 -21.36 -21.77 -22.73
N GLU A 150 -22.26 -20.80 -22.89
CA GLU A 150 -22.42 -19.69 -21.96
C GLU A 150 -23.86 -19.53 -21.50
N CYS A 151 -24.07 -19.22 -20.22
CA CYS A 151 -25.36 -18.89 -19.63
C CYS A 151 -25.34 -17.51 -19.00
N TRP A 152 -26.38 -16.70 -19.20
CA TRP A 152 -26.57 -15.39 -18.59
C TRP A 152 -27.90 -15.36 -17.84
N VAL A 153 -27.86 -15.59 -16.54
CA VAL A 153 -29.06 -15.63 -15.69
C VAL A 153 -29.22 -14.29 -14.97
N PRO A 154 -30.31 -13.52 -15.22
CA PRO A 154 -30.51 -12.23 -14.58
C PRO A 154 -30.45 -12.32 -13.05
N ILE A 155 -29.78 -11.34 -12.42
CA ILE A 155 -29.62 -11.32 -10.96
C ILE A 155 -30.96 -11.21 -10.23
N ASP A 156 -31.92 -10.45 -10.78
CA ASP A 156 -33.28 -10.32 -10.25
C ASP A 156 -34.05 -11.65 -10.29
N TYR A 157 -33.84 -12.46 -11.33
CA TYR A 157 -34.37 -13.82 -11.40
C TYR A 157 -33.82 -14.71 -10.28
N ILE A 158 -32.50 -14.69 -10.05
CA ILE A 158 -31.87 -15.46 -8.95
C ILE A 158 -32.36 -14.97 -7.58
N GLN A 159 -32.55 -13.65 -7.40
CA GLN A 159 -33.13 -13.09 -6.18
C GLN A 159 -34.56 -13.58 -5.94
N ASN A 160 -35.36 -13.68 -6.99
CA ASN A 160 -36.74 -14.17 -6.92
C ASN A 160 -36.81 -15.68 -6.62
N LEU A 161 -35.83 -16.47 -7.07
CA LEU A 161 -35.72 -17.89 -6.71
C LEU A 161 -35.47 -18.08 -5.21
N PHE A 162 -34.72 -17.16 -4.60
CA PHE A 162 -34.29 -17.27 -3.20
C PHE A 162 -34.69 -16.02 -2.41
N PRO A 163 -35.97 -15.89 -2.01
CA PRO A 163 -36.49 -14.70 -1.34
C PRO A 163 -35.87 -14.53 0.06
N ALA A 164 -34.66 -13.97 0.08
CA ALA A 164 -33.91 -13.51 1.25
C ALA A 164 -33.50 -12.05 1.01
N ASN A 165 -32.93 -11.38 2.03
CA ASN A 165 -32.60 -9.95 2.07
C ASN A 165 -31.48 -9.48 1.08
N GLY A 166 -31.42 -10.05 -0.14
CA GLY A 166 -30.41 -9.81 -1.16
C GLY A 166 -29.46 -11.00 -1.37
N LEU A 167 -28.72 -10.98 -2.48
CA LEU A 167 -27.69 -12.00 -2.76
C LEU A 167 -26.35 -11.72 -2.05
N CYS A 168 -26.17 -10.54 -1.45
CA CYS A 168 -24.89 -10.18 -0.85
C CYS A 168 -24.46 -11.13 0.27
N GLY A 169 -23.28 -11.75 0.15
CA GLY A 169 -22.77 -12.76 1.07
C GLY A 169 -23.48 -14.12 0.97
N LYS A 170 -24.44 -14.27 0.05
CA LYS A 170 -25.20 -15.50 -0.13
C LYS A 170 -24.36 -16.50 -0.94
N THR A 171 -24.32 -17.74 -0.45
CA THR A 171 -23.74 -18.86 -1.19
C THR A 171 -24.86 -19.68 -1.82
N ILE A 172 -24.71 -19.99 -3.10
CA ILE A 172 -25.61 -20.84 -3.87
C ILE A 172 -24.87 -22.08 -4.37
N ASN A 173 -25.62 -23.14 -4.64
CA ASN A 173 -25.15 -24.37 -5.26
C ASN A 173 -25.47 -24.30 -6.76
N VAL A 174 -24.44 -24.42 -7.60
CA VAL A 174 -24.56 -24.35 -9.05
C VAL A 174 -24.12 -25.68 -9.62
N ALA A 175 -24.86 -26.25 -10.56
CA ALA A 175 -24.46 -27.39 -11.39
C ALA A 175 -24.53 -26.97 -12.86
N ALA A 176 -23.39 -26.94 -13.53
CA ALA A 176 -23.27 -26.66 -14.96
C ALA A 176 -22.55 -27.81 -15.66
N GLY A 177 -23.03 -28.12 -16.86
CA GLY A 177 -22.47 -29.16 -17.71
C GLY A 177 -22.76 -28.91 -19.18
N VAL A 178 -21.99 -29.55 -20.03
CA VAL A 178 -22.10 -29.47 -21.48
C VAL A 178 -22.04 -30.85 -22.10
N GLY A 179 -22.71 -31.01 -23.23
CA GLY A 179 -22.43 -32.09 -24.16
C GLY A 179 -21.29 -31.70 -25.11
N ILE A 180 -20.36 -32.62 -25.36
CA ILE A 180 -19.23 -32.45 -26.28
C ILE A 180 -19.10 -33.70 -27.13
N ASN A 181 -19.33 -33.59 -28.44
CA ASN A 181 -19.19 -34.71 -29.38
C ASN A 181 -19.93 -35.99 -28.90
N GLY A 182 -21.09 -35.84 -28.27
CA GLY A 182 -21.85 -36.94 -27.67
C GLY A 182 -21.35 -37.49 -26.33
N ALA A 183 -20.28 -36.93 -25.76
CA ALA A 183 -19.87 -37.12 -24.36
C ALA A 183 -20.50 -36.04 -23.47
N THR A 184 -20.55 -36.27 -22.15
CA THR A 184 -21.05 -35.27 -21.19
C THR A 184 -19.93 -34.86 -20.27
N CYS A 185 -19.78 -33.54 -20.09
CA CYS A 185 -18.78 -32.94 -19.23
C CYS A 185 -19.43 -32.03 -18.20
N PHE A 186 -18.86 -32.00 -17.01
CA PHE A 186 -19.37 -31.23 -15.89
C PHE A 186 -18.26 -30.47 -15.21
N GLN A 187 -18.62 -29.35 -14.61
CA GLN A 187 -17.74 -28.67 -13.70
C GLN A 187 -17.31 -29.59 -12.53
N GLN A 188 -16.08 -29.47 -12.07
CA GLN A 188 -15.58 -30.18 -10.92
C GLN A 188 -16.21 -29.66 -9.61
N GLY A 189 -16.58 -30.56 -8.70
CA GLY A 189 -17.16 -30.18 -7.42
C GLY A 189 -17.68 -31.35 -6.57
N THR A 190 -18.60 -31.04 -5.65
CA THR A 190 -19.24 -32.01 -4.77
C THR A 190 -20.14 -32.95 -5.55
N ARG A 191 -20.00 -34.25 -5.31
CA ARG A 191 -20.74 -35.28 -6.03
C ARG A 191 -22.25 -35.23 -5.74
N ILE A 192 -23.07 -35.15 -6.78
CA ILE A 192 -24.51 -35.42 -6.73
C ILE A 192 -24.68 -36.95 -6.80
N SER A 193 -25.56 -37.53 -5.96
CA SER A 193 -25.87 -38.97 -5.77
C SER A 193 -25.27 -39.98 -6.79
N PRO A 194 -24.75 -41.15 -6.35
CA PRO A 194 -23.98 -42.08 -7.20
C PRO A 194 -24.73 -42.71 -8.39
N THR A 195 -26.02 -42.46 -8.56
CA THR A 195 -26.85 -42.98 -9.67
C THR A 195 -27.48 -41.82 -10.46
N GLY A 196 -27.05 -41.61 -11.71
CA GLY A 196 -27.71 -40.77 -12.71
C GLY A 196 -26.76 -39.98 -13.64
N ASN A 197 -27.29 -39.03 -14.41
CA ASN A 197 -26.60 -38.32 -15.52
C ASN A 197 -25.82 -37.06 -15.10
N TRP A 198 -26.15 -36.44 -13.96
CA TRP A 198 -25.34 -35.39 -13.32
C TRP A 198 -24.38 -35.93 -12.27
N PHE A 199 -23.17 -35.38 -12.21
CA PHE A 199 -22.14 -35.91 -11.33
C PHE A 199 -21.65 -34.96 -10.24
N SER A 200 -21.71 -33.64 -10.43
CA SER A 200 -21.16 -32.68 -9.46
C SER A 200 -21.83 -31.30 -9.48
N TYR A 201 -21.81 -30.62 -8.33
CA TYR A 201 -22.13 -29.20 -8.20
C TYR A 201 -21.00 -28.49 -7.46
N THR A 202 -20.93 -27.17 -7.60
CA THR A 202 -20.00 -26.33 -6.84
C THR A 202 -20.76 -25.24 -6.12
N THR A 203 -20.15 -24.65 -5.10
CA THR A 203 -20.73 -23.50 -4.40
C THR A 203 -20.19 -22.20 -4.97
N VAL A 204 -21.05 -21.21 -5.14
CA VAL A 204 -20.67 -19.86 -5.58
C VAL A 204 -21.18 -18.86 -4.56
N THR A 205 -20.29 -18.01 -4.06
CA THR A 205 -20.64 -16.97 -3.09
C THR A 205 -20.67 -15.63 -3.81
N PHE A 206 -21.81 -14.95 -3.71
CA PHE A 206 -21.93 -13.58 -4.17
C PHE A 206 -21.32 -12.64 -3.13
N GLU A 207 -20.35 -11.84 -3.54
CA GLU A 207 -19.67 -10.88 -2.70
C GLU A 207 -20.13 -9.46 -3.02
N CYS A 208 -20.33 -8.67 -1.98
CA CYS A 208 -20.30 -7.22 -2.12
C CYS A 208 -19.29 -6.67 -1.14
N SER A 209 -18.36 -5.90 -1.67
CA SER A 209 -17.47 -5.09 -0.86
C SER A 209 -18.19 -3.81 -0.49
N ASN A 210 -17.88 -3.26 0.68
CA ASN A 210 -18.25 -1.89 0.95
C ASN A 210 -17.28 -0.98 0.19
N VAL A 211 -17.76 -0.28 -0.84
CA VAL A 211 -16.97 0.74 -1.53
C VAL A 211 -17.15 2.07 -0.85
N CYS A 212 -16.09 2.86 -0.84
CA CYS A 212 -16.18 4.20 -0.27
C CYS A 212 -16.97 5.13 -1.19
N ALA A 213 -18.13 5.58 -0.74
CA ALA A 213 -18.97 6.55 -1.44
C ALA A 213 -18.47 7.98 -1.22
N LYS A 214 -18.00 8.27 0.00
CA LYS A 214 -17.41 9.55 0.37
C LYS A 214 -16.17 9.34 1.21
N SER A 215 -15.06 9.92 0.76
CA SER A 215 -13.83 10.05 1.53
C SER A 215 -13.58 11.53 1.78
N CYS A 216 -13.25 11.88 3.03
CA CYS A 216 -12.57 13.14 3.30
C CYS A 216 -11.10 13.03 2.88
N TYR A 217 -10.44 14.18 2.73
CA TYR A 217 -9.00 14.24 2.45
C TYR A 217 -8.23 13.40 3.47
N CYS A 218 -7.62 12.30 3.02
CA CYS A 218 -6.66 11.57 3.84
C CYS A 218 -5.32 12.31 3.76
N PRO A 219 -4.80 12.88 4.85
CA PRO A 219 -3.41 13.28 4.85
C PRO A 219 -2.55 12.04 4.65
N ILE A 220 -1.90 11.95 3.49
CA ILE A 220 -1.01 10.85 3.11
C ILE A 220 0.33 10.90 3.87
N GLY A 221 0.45 11.80 4.85
CA GLY A 221 1.66 12.04 5.63
C GLY A 221 2.75 12.69 4.78
N LYS A 222 3.40 13.70 5.34
CA LYS A 222 4.43 14.48 4.65
C LYS A 222 5.80 14.18 5.23
N TRP A 223 6.81 14.11 4.37
CA TRP A 223 8.20 14.10 4.79
C TRP A 223 8.63 15.51 5.16
N CYS A 224 9.09 15.65 6.39
CA CYS A 224 9.44 16.93 6.97
C CYS A 224 10.86 16.87 7.50
N ASN A 225 11.58 17.98 7.31
CA ASN A 225 12.97 18.05 7.75
C ASN A 225 13.03 18.02 9.28
N MET A 226 13.60 16.92 9.81
CA MET A 226 13.79 16.67 11.23
C MET A 226 15.03 17.38 11.77
N GLY A 227 16.08 17.49 10.97
CA GLY A 227 17.31 18.21 11.30
C GLY A 227 18.56 17.56 10.73
N THR A 228 19.72 18.00 11.20
CA THR A 228 21.01 17.42 10.83
C THR A 228 21.37 16.27 11.78
N ALA A 229 21.63 15.09 11.23
CA ALA A 229 22.28 13.99 11.91
C ALA A 229 23.79 14.15 11.90
N TYR A 230 24.42 13.76 12.99
CA TYR A 230 25.88 13.69 13.16
C TYR A 230 26.27 12.24 13.45
N GLY A 231 27.28 11.72 12.73
CA GLY A 231 27.83 10.41 13.04
C GLY A 231 28.53 10.44 14.40
N TYR A 232 28.13 9.56 15.30
CA TYR A 232 28.64 9.39 16.66
C TYR A 232 29.13 7.96 16.90
N ALA A 233 30.43 7.78 17.17
CA ALA A 233 31.01 6.52 17.60
C ALA A 233 31.55 6.67 19.03
N GLU A 234 30.93 5.97 19.97
CA GLU A 234 31.27 6.04 21.39
C GLU A 234 32.76 5.73 21.64
N GLY A 235 33.39 6.51 22.52
CA GLY A 235 34.82 6.37 22.85
C GLY A 235 35.79 6.81 21.75
N LYS A 236 35.33 7.12 20.54
CA LYS A 236 36.16 7.58 19.40
C LYS A 236 35.87 9.01 18.98
N ALA A 237 34.65 9.49 19.26
CA ALA A 237 34.20 10.82 18.88
C ALA A 237 34.97 11.93 19.62
N THR A 238 35.55 12.87 18.87
CA THR A 238 36.20 14.06 19.42
C THR A 238 35.32 15.28 19.17
N THR A 239 35.03 16.05 20.21
CA THR A 239 34.28 17.31 20.08
C THR A 239 35.16 18.39 19.47
N PHE A 240 34.55 19.30 18.70
CA PHE A 240 35.25 20.48 18.21
C PHE A 240 35.67 21.37 19.38
N ASN A 241 36.99 21.49 19.59
CA ASN A 241 37.54 22.42 20.56
C ASN A 241 37.70 23.81 19.91
N PRO A 242 37.11 24.87 20.48
CA PRO A 242 37.27 26.24 19.99
C PRO A 242 38.74 26.72 19.90
N THR A 243 39.69 26.12 20.62
CA THR A 243 41.11 26.50 20.53
C THR A 243 41.83 25.94 19.32
N LEU A 244 41.32 24.86 18.69
CA LEU A 244 41.85 24.31 17.43
C LEU A 244 41.34 25.08 16.19
N VAL A 245 40.31 25.92 16.38
CA VAL A 245 39.65 26.70 15.35
C VAL A 245 39.88 28.17 15.67
N ASN A 246 41.00 28.72 15.18
CA ASN A 246 41.41 30.13 15.31
C ASN A 246 40.66 30.92 16.40
N GLY A 247 41.08 30.73 17.66
CA GLY A 247 40.89 31.64 18.80
C GLY A 247 39.62 32.49 18.86
N GLY A 248 38.42 31.94 18.64
CA GLY A 248 37.20 32.74 18.78
C GLY A 248 35.93 32.27 18.08
N ALA A 249 35.91 31.09 17.44
CA ALA A 249 34.70 30.62 16.77
C ALA A 249 33.56 30.30 17.76
N THR A 250 32.71 31.28 18.02
CA THR A 250 31.39 31.11 18.64
C THR A 250 30.53 30.24 17.72
N GLY A 251 29.99 29.12 18.23
CA GLY A 251 29.09 28.24 17.47
C GLY A 251 29.59 26.81 17.19
N CYS A 252 30.85 26.48 17.51
CA CYS A 252 31.43 25.14 17.29
C CYS A 252 30.69 23.98 17.98
N LYS A 253 29.94 24.28 19.05
CA LYS A 253 29.14 23.29 19.79
C LYS A 253 27.89 22.78 19.05
N LYS A 254 27.59 23.33 17.86
CA LYS A 254 26.43 22.92 17.06
C LYS A 254 26.78 21.94 15.94
N TRP A 255 28.05 21.59 15.77
CA TRP A 255 28.56 20.89 14.57
C TRP A 255 29.01 19.44 14.82
N GLY A 256 28.67 18.86 15.98
CA GLY A 256 28.89 17.45 16.27
C GLY A 256 30.33 17.08 16.59
N TRP A 257 30.83 16.04 15.93
CA TRP A 257 32.10 15.37 16.25
C TRP A 257 32.96 15.13 15.01
N TYR A 258 34.26 14.99 15.24
CA TYR A 258 35.19 14.48 14.25
C TYR A 258 35.97 13.29 14.81
N TYR A 259 36.61 12.56 13.90
CA TYR A 259 37.39 11.37 14.24
C TYR A 259 38.81 11.52 13.75
N LYS A 260 39.78 11.08 14.55
CA LYS A 260 41.18 10.93 14.16
C LYS A 260 41.49 9.44 14.14
N VAL A 261 41.61 8.86 12.94
CA VAL A 261 41.74 7.40 12.77
C VAL A 261 43.00 7.09 11.97
N SER A 262 43.80 6.12 12.42
CA SER A 262 44.97 5.69 11.64
C SER A 262 44.53 5.05 10.33
N SER A 263 45.34 5.13 9.27
CA SER A 263 45.00 4.47 8.01
C SER A 263 44.93 2.96 8.14
N ALA A 264 45.71 2.36 9.05
CA ALA A 264 45.65 0.93 9.36
C ALA A 264 44.31 0.53 9.99
N ASP A 265 43.84 1.28 10.99
CA ASP A 265 42.55 0.99 11.66
C ASP A 265 41.38 1.18 10.69
N LEU A 266 41.43 2.24 9.88
CA LEU A 266 40.38 2.55 8.92
C LEU A 266 40.32 1.53 7.76
N ALA A 267 41.45 0.93 7.38
CA ALA A 267 41.50 -0.14 6.39
C ALA A 267 41.12 -1.51 6.98
N GLY A 268 41.47 -1.75 8.24
CA GLY A 268 41.15 -2.98 8.96
C GLY A 268 39.70 -3.03 9.42
N ALA A 269 39.46 -2.57 10.65
CA ALA A 269 38.14 -2.60 11.29
C ALA A 269 37.19 -1.53 10.74
N GLY A 270 37.71 -0.43 10.20
CA GLY A 270 36.92 0.72 9.80
C GLY A 270 36.42 1.54 10.99
N LEU A 271 35.49 2.44 10.71
CA LEU A 271 34.79 3.25 11.69
C LEU A 271 33.29 3.04 11.52
N THR A 272 32.58 2.72 12.60
CA THR A 272 31.13 2.57 12.64
C THR A 272 30.58 3.30 13.86
N GLY A 273 29.33 3.72 13.78
CA GLY A 273 28.59 4.33 14.89
C GLY A 273 27.21 4.76 14.44
N ASP A 274 26.52 5.50 15.30
CA ASP A 274 25.13 5.89 15.09
C ASP A 274 25.03 7.26 14.40
N LEU A 275 23.93 7.51 13.72
CA LEU A 275 23.53 8.82 13.22
C LEU A 275 22.58 9.47 14.23
N ARG A 276 23.03 10.57 14.83
CA ARG A 276 22.34 11.25 15.94
C ARG A 276 21.80 12.61 15.51
N VAL A 277 20.47 12.78 15.45
CA VAL A 277 19.79 14.05 15.16
C VAL A 277 19.54 14.83 16.45
N GLY A 278 19.71 16.16 16.42
CA GLY A 278 19.33 17.00 17.55
C GLY A 278 20.29 16.98 18.75
N ALA A 279 21.54 16.53 18.56
CA ALA A 279 22.59 16.52 19.58
C ALA A 279 23.15 17.93 19.90
N GLY A 280 22.27 18.88 20.20
CA GLY A 280 22.62 20.27 20.47
C GLY A 280 23.60 20.39 21.64
N GLY A 281 24.69 21.14 21.44
CA GLY A 281 25.74 21.28 22.46
C GLY A 281 26.70 20.08 22.55
N ASN A 282 26.67 19.19 21.55
CA ASN A 282 27.37 17.90 21.54
C ASN A 282 26.93 16.95 22.68
N ASP A 283 25.67 17.08 23.09
CA ASP A 283 25.05 16.24 24.11
C ASP A 283 24.26 15.11 23.45
N VAL A 284 24.84 13.90 23.43
CA VAL A 284 24.24 12.71 22.81
C VAL A 284 22.96 12.30 23.52
N LEU A 285 22.81 12.57 24.82
CA LEU A 285 21.62 12.19 25.59
C LEU A 285 20.38 13.00 25.18
N LYS A 286 20.56 14.11 24.47
CA LYS A 286 19.47 14.93 23.90
C LYS A 286 19.14 14.57 22.46
N SER A 287 19.86 13.60 21.87
CA SER A 287 19.74 13.27 20.46
C SER A 287 18.77 12.12 20.22
N THR A 288 18.23 12.07 19.00
CA THR A 288 17.47 10.93 18.49
C THR A 288 18.37 10.09 17.61
N ASP A 289 18.38 8.78 17.86
CA ASP A 289 18.97 7.80 16.96
C ASP A 289 18.13 7.65 15.70
N VAL A 290 18.74 7.78 14.52
CA VAL A 290 18.03 7.63 13.25
C VAL A 290 18.62 6.54 12.36
N GLY A 291 19.63 5.82 12.82
CA GLY A 291 20.32 4.78 12.05
C GLY A 291 21.82 4.78 12.25
N ASP A 292 22.55 4.18 11.33
CA ASP A 292 23.98 3.92 11.46
C ASP A 292 24.79 4.57 10.34
N PHE A 293 26.07 4.83 10.62
CA PHE A 293 27.07 5.13 9.59
C PHE A 293 28.25 4.16 9.66
N SER A 294 28.92 3.99 8.53
CA SER A 294 30.20 3.28 8.45
C SER A 294 31.16 3.91 7.46
N ALA A 295 32.45 3.75 7.71
CA ALA A 295 33.52 4.17 6.82
C ALA A 295 34.68 3.16 6.80
N LYS A 296 35.14 2.78 5.61
CA LYS A 296 36.23 1.83 5.43
C LYS A 296 37.15 2.22 4.28
N LEU A 297 38.45 2.17 4.52
CA LEU A 297 39.47 2.54 3.53
C LEU A 297 39.96 1.30 2.76
N SER A 298 40.07 1.41 1.43
CA SER A 298 40.75 0.45 0.57
C SER A 298 41.70 1.21 -0.36
N GLY A 299 43.00 1.13 -0.12
CA GLY A 299 43.99 1.95 -0.83
C GLY A 299 43.78 3.45 -0.55
N THR A 300 43.34 4.19 -1.57
CA THR A 300 42.99 5.63 -1.49
C THR A 300 41.49 5.86 -1.63
N THR A 301 40.67 4.82 -1.50
CA THR A 301 39.22 4.87 -1.67
C THR A 301 38.55 4.63 -0.33
N LEU A 302 37.86 5.66 0.18
CA LEU A 302 37.05 5.58 1.40
C LEU A 302 35.61 5.24 1.01
N THR A 303 35.12 4.06 1.39
CA THR A 303 33.71 3.71 1.26
C THR A 303 32.96 4.23 2.47
N VAL A 304 31.89 4.99 2.27
CA VAL A 304 31.05 5.54 3.34
C VAL A 304 29.62 5.09 3.13
N LYS A 305 29.00 4.59 4.21
CA LYS A 305 27.60 4.16 4.20
C LYS A 305 26.79 4.79 5.30
N TYR A 306 25.54 5.13 4.99
CA TYR A 306 24.52 5.53 5.98
C TYR A 306 23.35 4.56 5.81
N ASP A 307 22.79 4.06 6.90
CA ASP A 307 21.64 3.16 6.90
C ASP A 307 20.63 3.64 7.94
N LEU A 308 19.54 4.25 7.46
CA LEU A 308 18.52 4.84 8.31
C LEU A 308 17.46 3.83 8.77
N THR A 309 17.05 3.95 10.03
CA THR A 309 15.93 3.20 10.57
C THR A 309 14.62 3.56 9.86
N SER A 310 13.71 2.59 9.75
CA SER A 310 12.39 2.80 9.13
C SER A 310 11.64 3.98 9.74
N GLY A 311 11.13 4.89 8.88
CA GLY A 311 10.45 6.12 9.28
C GLY A 311 11.28 7.39 9.10
N TYR A 312 12.57 7.24 8.76
CA TYR A 312 13.48 8.32 8.38
C TYR A 312 13.89 8.23 6.91
N ASP A 313 14.39 9.35 6.40
CA ASP A 313 14.76 9.55 5.00
C ASP A 313 15.94 10.54 4.90
N LEU A 314 16.91 10.29 4.02
CA LEU A 314 18.07 11.16 3.81
C LEU A 314 17.69 12.26 2.82
N GLY A 315 17.81 13.52 3.23
CA GLY A 315 17.68 14.66 2.32
C GLY A 315 19.02 15.14 1.76
N GLU A 316 20.11 15.00 2.52
CA GLU A 316 21.46 15.43 2.13
C GLU A 316 22.52 14.58 2.86
N VAL A 317 23.70 14.42 2.29
CA VAL A 317 24.85 13.75 2.91
C VAL A 317 26.13 14.58 2.71
N HIS A 318 26.85 14.83 3.81
CA HIS A 318 28.15 15.50 3.81
C HIS A 318 29.20 14.67 4.52
N VAL A 319 30.32 14.43 3.83
CA VAL A 319 31.48 13.72 4.39
C VAL A 319 32.73 14.58 4.26
N TYR A 320 33.40 14.79 5.39
CA TYR A 320 34.77 15.29 5.42
C TYR A 320 35.74 14.11 5.55
N ALA A 321 36.76 14.08 4.70
CA ALA A 321 37.85 13.12 4.82
C ALA A 321 39.17 13.78 4.37
N SER A 322 40.09 14.00 5.31
CA SER A 322 41.34 14.74 5.06
C SER A 322 42.50 14.21 5.88
N CYS A 323 43.72 14.51 5.45
CA CYS A 323 44.94 14.23 6.22
C CYS A 323 45.23 15.30 7.28
N SER A 324 44.53 16.43 7.23
CA SER A 324 44.66 17.54 8.16
C SER A 324 43.44 17.63 9.06
N ALA A 325 43.65 18.06 10.30
CA ALA A 325 42.56 18.32 11.23
C ALA A 325 41.63 19.41 10.68
N PRO A 326 40.31 19.33 10.94
CA PRO A 326 39.38 20.39 10.55
C PRO A 326 39.73 21.69 11.30
N THR A 327 39.84 22.79 10.56
CA THR A 327 40.27 24.10 11.10
C THR A 327 39.14 25.13 11.22
N SER A 328 37.91 24.76 10.85
CA SER A 328 36.75 25.65 10.99
C SER A 328 35.49 24.92 11.43
N CYS A 329 34.58 25.65 12.07
CA CYS A 329 33.31 25.16 12.59
C CYS A 329 32.20 25.29 11.55
N ALA A 330 32.45 24.77 10.35
CA ALA A 330 31.46 24.66 9.28
C ALA A 330 31.78 23.45 8.39
N PRO A 331 31.77 22.20 8.89
CA PRO A 331 32.27 21.05 8.13
C PRO A 331 31.61 20.85 6.76
N GLY A 332 30.34 21.27 6.60
CA GLY A 332 29.62 21.24 5.33
C GLY A 332 30.27 22.04 4.20
N SER A 333 31.17 22.99 4.50
CA SER A 333 31.95 23.71 3.49
C SER A 333 33.24 22.99 3.06
N TRP A 334 33.60 21.86 3.68
CA TRP A 334 34.90 21.19 3.50
C TRP A 334 34.81 19.81 2.84
N ALA A 335 33.68 19.51 2.25
CA ALA A 335 33.34 18.19 1.77
C ALA A 335 34.42 17.56 0.87
N ALA A 336 34.91 16.38 1.29
CA ALA A 336 35.48 15.40 0.37
C ALA A 336 34.36 14.80 -0.49
N TYR A 337 33.12 14.80 0.04
CA TYR A 337 31.91 14.49 -0.69
C TYR A 337 30.72 15.30 -0.16
N ASN A 338 29.92 15.86 -1.07
CA ASN A 338 28.69 16.59 -0.78
C ASN A 338 27.64 16.18 -1.83
N SER A 339 26.50 15.67 -1.36
CA SER A 339 25.41 15.17 -2.21
C SER A 339 24.97 16.20 -3.23
N ASP A 340 24.75 17.45 -2.80
CA ASP A 340 24.24 18.56 -3.61
C ASP A 340 25.15 18.91 -4.80
N LYS A 341 26.46 18.65 -4.65
CA LYS A 341 27.47 18.89 -5.69
C LYS A 341 27.81 17.66 -6.52
N SER A 342 27.36 16.48 -6.08
CA SER A 342 27.70 15.19 -6.72
C SER A 342 26.69 14.77 -7.80
N GLY A 343 25.54 15.45 -7.89
CA GLY A 343 24.44 15.04 -8.76
C GLY A 343 23.64 13.85 -8.23
N LEU A 344 23.93 13.38 -7.01
CA LEU A 344 23.09 12.43 -6.31
C LEU A 344 21.79 13.11 -5.89
N ASP A 345 20.66 12.62 -6.41
CA ASP A 345 19.34 13.08 -6.04
C ASP A 345 18.87 12.31 -4.80
N LEU A 346 18.80 13.02 -3.67
CA LEU A 346 18.24 12.56 -2.40
C LEU A 346 16.89 13.25 -2.10
N SER A 347 16.21 13.75 -3.15
CA SER A 347 14.89 14.37 -3.01
C SER A 347 13.75 13.35 -2.99
N ALA A 348 14.05 12.07 -3.23
CA ALA A 348 13.05 11.02 -3.09
C ALA A 348 12.74 10.77 -1.61
N THR A 349 11.59 10.15 -1.36
CA THR A 349 11.00 10.06 -0.01
C THR A 349 11.23 8.71 0.67
N THR A 350 12.21 7.97 0.18
CA THR A 350 12.53 6.60 0.62
C THR A 350 14.04 6.33 0.64
N ASP A 351 14.86 7.38 0.62
CA ASP A 351 16.32 7.29 0.54
C ASP A 351 16.88 6.96 1.93
N ARG A 352 16.72 5.70 2.34
CA ARG A 352 17.18 5.21 3.65
C ARG A 352 18.64 4.83 3.66
N THR A 353 19.23 4.58 2.49
CA THR A 353 20.58 4.07 2.38
C THR A 353 21.41 4.97 1.49
N PHE A 354 22.63 5.26 1.92
CA PHE A 354 23.66 5.89 1.12
C PHE A 354 24.89 4.98 1.12
N ASP A 355 25.50 4.78 -0.03
CA ASP A 355 26.74 4.00 -0.17
C ASP A 355 27.58 4.62 -1.30
N GLN A 356 28.68 5.28 -0.95
CA GLN A 356 29.54 5.95 -1.91
C GLN A 356 31.01 5.75 -1.61
N THR A 357 31.79 5.68 -2.68
CA THR A 357 33.24 5.64 -2.64
C THR A 357 33.83 7.03 -2.88
N ILE A 358 34.66 7.50 -1.97
CA ILE A 358 35.28 8.83 -1.98
C ILE A 358 36.78 8.67 -2.13
N MET A 359 37.37 9.33 -3.12
CA MET A 359 38.83 9.36 -3.28
C MET A 359 39.45 10.28 -2.23
N VAL A 360 40.42 9.76 -1.48
CA VAL A 360 41.10 10.50 -0.41
C VAL A 360 42.61 10.47 -0.61
N PRO A 361 43.34 11.56 -0.27
CA PRO A 361 44.80 11.56 -0.32
C PRO A 361 45.37 10.48 0.61
N LYS A 362 46.54 9.91 0.25
CA LYS A 362 47.21 8.92 1.09
C LYS A 362 47.83 9.58 2.32
N CYS A 363 47.45 9.15 3.52
CA CYS A 363 48.09 9.58 4.77
C CYS A 363 48.15 8.46 5.82
N GLY A 364 48.97 8.66 6.85
CA GLY A 364 49.04 7.75 8.01
C GLY A 364 47.88 7.94 9.00
N THR A 365 47.17 9.07 8.92
CA THR A 365 46.02 9.38 9.79
C THR A 365 45.02 10.22 9.01
N TYR A 366 43.74 9.84 9.12
CA TYR A 366 42.62 10.55 8.53
C TYR A 366 41.80 11.27 9.61
N TYR A 367 41.30 12.44 9.24
CA TYR A 367 40.30 13.19 9.97
C TYR A 367 38.97 13.07 9.23
N LEU A 368 37.96 12.52 9.91
CA LEU A 368 36.67 12.20 9.32
C LEU A 368 35.52 12.93 10.03
N ILE A 369 34.50 13.34 9.27
CA ILE A 369 33.23 13.91 9.78
C ILE A 369 32.10 13.40 8.89
N PHE A 370 30.97 13.03 9.51
CA PHE A 370 29.80 12.46 8.84
C PHE A 370 28.56 13.24 9.26
N HIS A 371 27.93 13.94 8.32
CA HIS A 371 26.63 14.59 8.52
C HIS A 371 25.61 14.13 7.49
N GLY A 372 24.33 14.25 7.83
CA GLY A 372 23.25 14.16 6.87
C GLY A 372 22.04 15.00 7.28
N ALA A 373 21.30 15.55 6.32
CA ALA A 373 19.98 16.10 6.60
C ALA A 373 18.98 14.93 6.64
N ILE A 374 18.19 14.86 7.71
CA ILE A 374 17.24 13.78 7.95
C ILE A 374 15.83 14.34 7.88
N ASN A 375 14.99 13.64 7.15
CA ASN A 375 13.55 13.84 7.11
C ASN A 375 12.86 12.75 7.93
N ASN A 376 11.72 13.09 8.52
CA ASN A 376 10.81 12.12 9.11
C ASN A 376 9.40 12.30 8.54
N ARG A 377 8.65 11.20 8.43
CA ARG A 377 7.27 11.26 7.97
C ARG A 377 6.36 11.62 9.13
N ILE A 378 5.65 12.73 9.00
CA ILE A 378 4.65 13.16 9.99
C ILE A 378 3.23 12.85 9.51
N PRO A 379 2.27 12.62 10.42
CA PRO A 379 0.85 12.67 10.08
C PRO A 379 0.45 14.11 9.68
N GLY A 380 -0.24 14.27 8.55
CA GLY A 380 -0.63 15.59 8.03
C GLY A 380 0.23 16.11 6.87
N ASP A 381 -0.14 17.26 6.31
CA ASP A 381 0.54 17.88 5.15
C ASP A 381 1.35 19.13 5.51
N ILE A 382 1.37 19.48 6.79
CA ILE A 382 2.03 20.68 7.30
C ILE A 382 3.18 20.25 8.22
N CYS A 383 4.41 20.54 7.79
CA CYS A 383 5.57 20.32 8.63
C CYS A 383 5.51 21.24 9.86
N PRO A 384 5.74 20.71 11.07
CA PRO A 384 5.82 21.55 12.25
C PRO A 384 6.96 22.56 12.05
N THR A 385 6.73 23.80 12.45
CA THR A 385 7.76 24.82 12.50
C THR A 385 8.88 24.33 13.41
N ARG A 386 10.13 24.39 12.94
CA ARG A 386 11.30 24.04 13.76
C ARG A 386 11.28 24.90 15.03
N ILE A 387 11.26 24.25 16.18
CA ILE A 387 11.57 24.90 17.46
C ILE A 387 13.09 25.07 17.47
N VAL A 388 13.55 26.32 17.30
CA VAL A 388 14.98 26.67 17.16
C VAL A 388 15.66 26.79 18.52
#